data_AF-A0A1F0NQG8-F1
#
_entry.id   AF-A0A1F0NQG8-F1
#
_cell.length_a   1.000
_cell.length_b   1.000
_cell.length_c   1.000
_cell.angle_alpha   90.00
_cell.angle_beta   90.00
_cell.angle_gamma   90.00
#
_symmetry.space_group_name_H-M   'P 1'
#
loop_
_entity.id
_entity.type
_entity.pdbx_description
1 polymer ?
#
loop_
_entity_poly.entity_id
_entity_poly.type
_entity_poly.pdbx_seq_one_letter_code
_entity_poly.pdbx_strand_id
1 'polypeptide(L)'
;MMLQSLKKVSNATNLKFLAIFLMFLDHIHEMFGAFGAPMWLTMLGRIVFPLFMFLAADSFYYTHNRKAYLKRLLFMTWFMIIGNMIVSHFFTNGQVWLANNAFGAFFLVGISSCAWDLMVEGMKEKKLYSFWKGLGLFHLPILLALPALFLSGYLASENISPLMVQIIAFFIMAIPNILVVEGGDVMVYLGLLFYLFRRHRIA
;
A
#
# COMPACT_ATOMS: atom_id res chain seq x y z
N MET A 1 -21.28 -6.62 29.90
CA MET A 1 -20.08 -7.47 29.94
C MET A 1 -19.52 -7.79 28.55
N MET A 2 -20.33 -8.23 27.57
CA MET A 2 -19.92 -8.45 26.17
C MET A 2 -19.30 -7.22 25.48
N LEU A 3 -19.87 -6.03 25.67
CA LEU A 3 -19.34 -4.77 25.09
C LEU A 3 -17.96 -4.38 25.63
N GLN A 4 -17.67 -4.65 26.91
CA GLN A 4 -16.35 -4.41 27.50
C GLN A 4 -15.32 -5.45 27.04
N SER A 5 -15.75 -6.70 26.86
CA SER A 5 -14.95 -7.77 26.23
C SER A 5 -14.61 -7.41 24.78
N LEU A 6 -15.58 -6.94 24.00
CA LEU A 6 -15.38 -6.44 22.63
C LEU A 6 -14.47 -5.20 22.61
N LYS A 7 -14.59 -4.27 23.57
CA LYS A 7 -13.66 -3.12 23.68
C LYS A 7 -12.23 -3.55 24.00
N LYS A 8 -12.06 -4.62 24.79
CA LYS A 8 -10.76 -5.20 25.13
C LYS A 8 -10.14 -5.95 23.94
N VAL A 9 -10.96 -6.63 23.13
CA VAL A 9 -10.55 -7.33 21.90
C VAL A 9 -10.31 -6.36 20.73
N SER A 10 -11.09 -5.28 20.62
CA SER A 10 -11.03 -4.25 19.58
C SER A 10 -9.99 -3.15 19.87
N ASN A 11 -8.99 -3.42 20.70
CA ASN A 11 -7.87 -2.50 20.88
C ASN A 11 -6.99 -2.50 19.62
N ALA A 12 -6.43 -1.35 19.24
CA ALA A 12 -5.66 -1.19 18.00
C ALA A 12 -4.50 -2.20 17.88
N THR A 13 -3.89 -2.58 19.00
CA THR A 13 -2.84 -3.61 19.06
C THR A 13 -3.38 -5.00 18.73
N ASN A 14 -4.53 -5.39 19.28
CA ASN A 14 -5.14 -6.69 19.01
C ASN A 14 -5.64 -6.77 17.57
N LEU A 15 -6.14 -5.65 17.04
CA LEU A 15 -6.55 -5.55 15.64
C LEU A 15 -5.37 -5.71 14.67
N LYS A 16 -4.19 -5.18 15.03
CA LYS A 16 -2.95 -5.41 14.28
C LYS A 16 -2.54 -6.88 14.28
N PHE A 17 -2.57 -7.54 15.44
CA PHE A 17 -2.24 -8.97 15.51
C PHE A 17 -3.23 -9.83 14.74
N LEU A 18 -4.53 -9.51 14.82
CA LEU A 18 -5.55 -10.17 14.02
C LEU A 18 -5.29 -9.96 12.51
N ALA A 19 -5.01 -8.74 12.08
CA ALA A 19 -4.69 -8.43 10.68
C ALA A 19 -3.48 -9.23 10.19
N ILE A 20 -2.39 -9.28 10.97
CA ILE A 20 -1.18 -10.05 10.63
C ILE A 20 -1.49 -11.55 10.54
N PHE A 21 -2.25 -12.09 11.50
CA PHE A 21 -2.63 -13.50 11.49
C PHE A 21 -3.48 -13.85 10.26
N LEU A 22 -4.47 -13.04 9.93
CA LEU A 22 -5.31 -13.24 8.75
C LEU A 22 -4.51 -13.04 7.44
N MET A 23 -3.56 -12.10 7.39
CA MET A 23 -2.64 -11.93 6.26
C MET A 23 -1.82 -13.19 6.02
N PHE A 24 -1.35 -13.81 7.10
CA PHE A 24 -0.58 -15.04 7.03
C PHE A 24 -1.42 -16.20 6.48
N LEU A 25 -2.68 -16.34 6.91
CA LEU A 25 -3.60 -17.33 6.36
C LEU A 25 -3.88 -17.14 4.87
N ASP A 26 -4.00 -15.88 4.43
CA ASP A 26 -4.18 -15.54 3.02
C ASP A 26 -2.95 -15.95 2.18
N HIS A 27 -1.74 -15.68 2.69
CA HIS A 27 -0.51 -16.10 2.02
C HIS A 27 -0.35 -17.63 1.98
N ILE A 28 -0.84 -18.36 3.00
CA ILE A 28 -0.93 -19.83 2.91
C ILE A 28 -1.83 -20.24 1.73
N HIS A 29 -2.97 -19.58 1.55
CA HIS A 29 -3.81 -19.85 0.38
C HIS A 29 -3.12 -19.50 -0.93
N GLU A 30 -2.41 -18.37 -1.03
CA GLU A 30 -1.66 -18.02 -2.24
C GLU A 30 -0.57 -19.04 -2.58
N MET A 31 0.15 -19.56 -1.56
CA MET A 31 1.22 -20.54 -1.77
C MET A 31 0.68 -21.94 -2.12
N PHE A 32 -0.43 -22.35 -1.50
CA PHE A 32 -0.99 -23.70 -1.64
C PHE A 32 -2.26 -23.77 -2.50
N GLY A 33 -2.68 -22.66 -3.12
CA GLY A 33 -3.89 -22.57 -3.93
C GLY A 33 -3.89 -23.55 -5.10
N ALA A 34 -2.72 -23.70 -5.75
CA ALA A 34 -2.52 -24.68 -6.82
C ALA A 34 -2.68 -26.15 -6.37
N PHE A 35 -2.58 -26.41 -5.05
CA PHE A 35 -2.74 -27.73 -4.43
C PHE A 35 -4.13 -27.93 -3.80
N GLY A 36 -5.09 -27.02 -4.05
CA GLY A 36 -6.47 -27.14 -3.58
C GLY A 36 -6.74 -26.52 -2.20
N ALA A 37 -5.98 -25.48 -1.82
CA ALA A 37 -6.23 -24.77 -0.56
C ALA A 37 -7.68 -24.24 -0.47
N PRO A 38 -8.34 -24.34 0.69
CA PRO A 38 -9.72 -23.88 0.86
C PRO A 38 -9.94 -22.40 0.55
N MET A 39 -11.03 -22.08 -0.15
CA MET A 39 -11.36 -20.70 -0.57
C MET A 39 -11.57 -19.73 0.61
N TRP A 40 -12.06 -20.23 1.75
CA TRP A 40 -12.33 -19.40 2.93
C TRP A 40 -11.07 -18.70 3.46
N LEU A 41 -9.88 -19.29 3.25
CA LEU A 41 -8.60 -18.71 3.68
C LEU A 41 -8.36 -17.35 3.03
N THR A 42 -8.60 -17.23 1.71
CA THR A 42 -8.41 -15.94 1.02
C THR A 42 -9.61 -15.00 1.14
N MET A 43 -10.82 -15.52 1.38
CA MET A 43 -11.97 -14.65 1.66
C MET A 43 -11.74 -13.80 2.91
N LEU A 44 -11.07 -14.36 3.93
CA LEU A 44 -10.67 -13.61 5.12
C LEU A 44 -9.52 -12.65 4.82
N GLY A 45 -8.56 -13.06 3.99
CA GLY A 45 -7.44 -12.23 3.52
C GLY A 45 -7.87 -10.91 2.87
N ARG A 46 -8.95 -10.91 2.10
CA ARG A 46 -9.49 -9.70 1.43
C ARG A 46 -9.90 -8.59 2.40
N ILE A 47 -10.28 -8.92 3.64
CA ILE A 47 -10.66 -7.94 4.67
C ILE A 47 -9.40 -7.32 5.32
N VAL A 48 -8.27 -8.02 5.27
CA VAL A 48 -7.03 -7.65 5.93
C VAL A 48 -6.42 -6.38 5.35
N PHE A 49 -6.45 -6.24 4.02
CA PHE A 49 -5.83 -5.08 3.38
C PHE A 49 -6.57 -3.76 3.70
N PRO A 50 -7.92 -3.67 3.60
CA PRO A 50 -8.68 -2.54 4.15
C PRO A 50 -8.41 -2.27 5.63
N LEU A 51 -8.26 -3.32 6.44
CA LEU A 51 -7.97 -3.19 7.87
C LEU A 51 -6.60 -2.56 8.12
N PHE A 52 -5.57 -2.97 7.37
CA PHE A 52 -4.27 -2.33 7.41
C PHE A 52 -4.31 -0.90 6.91
N MET A 53 -5.08 -0.59 5.85
CA MET A 53 -5.28 0.79 5.40
C MET A 53 -5.86 1.67 6.50
N PHE A 54 -6.85 1.16 7.24
CA PHE A 54 -7.42 1.85 8.39
C PHE A 54 -6.38 2.10 9.49
N LEU A 55 -5.64 1.06 9.88
CA LEU A 55 -4.60 1.15 10.92
C LEU A 55 -3.43 2.04 10.50
N ALA A 56 -3.07 2.05 9.23
CA ALA A 56 -2.02 2.88 8.66
C ALA A 56 -2.43 4.36 8.65
N ALA A 57 -3.66 4.66 8.20
CA ALA A 57 -4.21 6.01 8.24
C ALA A 57 -4.29 6.56 9.67
N ASP A 58 -4.67 5.72 10.63
CA ASP A 58 -4.69 6.05 12.05
C ASP A 58 -3.28 6.31 12.61
N SER A 59 -2.35 5.39 12.34
CA SER A 59 -0.94 5.54 12.78
C SER A 59 -0.27 6.77 12.16
N PHE A 60 -0.60 7.10 10.91
CA PHE A 60 -0.08 8.28 10.23
C PHE A 60 -0.58 9.58 10.85
N TYR A 61 -1.79 9.61 11.41
CA TYR A 61 -2.30 10.79 12.12
C TYR A 61 -1.42 11.17 13.31
N TYR A 62 -1.13 10.19 14.17
CA TYR A 62 -0.34 10.38 15.38
C TYR A 62 1.15 10.52 15.12
N THR A 63 1.58 10.35 13.86
CA THR A 63 2.98 10.50 13.48
C THR A 63 3.39 11.97 13.44
N HIS A 64 4.29 12.35 14.34
CA HIS A 64 4.86 13.71 14.38
C HIS A 64 5.76 13.99 13.17
N ASN A 65 6.71 13.10 12.87
CA ASN A 65 7.63 13.26 11.74
C ASN A 65 7.17 12.45 10.51
N ARG A 66 6.29 13.08 9.72
CA ARG A 66 5.69 12.47 8.52
C ARG A 66 6.71 12.17 7.43
N LYS A 67 7.72 13.02 7.25
CA LYS A 67 8.80 12.78 6.26
C LYS A 67 9.60 11.54 6.60
N ALA A 68 9.97 11.36 7.88
CA ALA A 68 10.67 10.15 8.31
C ALA A 68 9.80 8.90 8.13
N TYR A 69 8.50 8.99 8.41
CA TYR A 69 7.56 7.89 8.19
C TYR A 69 7.47 7.48 6.72
N LEU A 70 7.28 8.44 5.81
CA LEU A 70 7.24 8.19 4.36
C LEU A 70 8.55 7.58 3.84
N LYS A 71 9.71 8.06 4.31
CA LYS A 71 11.01 7.48 3.96
C LYS A 71 11.14 6.03 4.42
N ARG A 72 10.67 5.70 5.62
CA ARG A 72 10.67 4.32 6.12
C ARG A 72 9.78 3.42 5.26
N LEU A 73 8.59 3.90 4.85
CA LEU A 73 7.71 3.14 3.97
C LEU A 73 8.36 2.88 2.61
N LEU A 74 8.98 3.90 2.00
CA LEU A 74 9.68 3.74 0.73
C LEU A 74 10.85 2.75 0.84
N PHE A 75 11.62 2.81 1.92
CA PHE A 75 12.67 1.83 2.17
C PHE A 75 12.11 0.41 2.32
N MET A 76 10.97 0.25 3.02
CA MET A 76 10.31 -1.05 3.14
C MET A 76 9.77 -1.55 1.79
N THR A 77 9.27 -0.66 0.92
CA THR A 77 8.92 -1.01 -0.45
C THR A 77 10.11 -1.59 -1.19
N TRP A 78 11.28 -0.95 -1.15
CA TRP A 78 12.49 -1.45 -1.81
C TRP A 78 13.00 -2.75 -1.18
N PHE A 79 12.97 -2.84 0.15
CA PHE A 79 13.34 -4.05 0.87
C PHE A 79 12.49 -5.25 0.41
N MET A 80 11.17 -5.06 0.29
CA MET A 80 10.26 -6.11 -0.20
C MET A 80 10.56 -6.49 -1.66
N ILE A 81 10.77 -5.52 -2.55
CA ILE A 81 11.09 -5.79 -3.96
C ILE A 81 12.38 -6.62 -4.08
N ILE A 82 13.44 -6.20 -3.38
CA ILE A 82 14.72 -6.92 -3.38
C ILE A 82 14.55 -8.31 -2.77
N GLY A 83 13.82 -8.43 -1.66
CA GLY A 83 13.51 -9.71 -1.04
C GLY A 83 12.79 -10.65 -2.00
N ASN A 84 11.77 -10.17 -2.70
CA ASN A 84 11.04 -10.95 -3.69
C ASN A 84 11.93 -11.39 -4.85
N MET A 85 12.86 -10.55 -5.31
CA MET A 85 13.83 -10.91 -6.35
C MET A 85 14.79 -12.01 -5.89
N ILE A 86 15.33 -11.89 -4.67
CA ILE A 86 16.21 -12.91 -4.09
C ILE A 86 15.47 -14.24 -3.97
N VAL A 87 14.27 -14.22 -3.39
CA VAL A 87 13.46 -15.45 -3.23
C VAL A 87 13.13 -16.06 -4.59
N SER A 88 12.72 -15.26 -5.57
CA SER A 88 12.41 -15.74 -6.92
C SER A 88 13.63 -16.29 -7.66
N HIS A 89 14.84 -15.83 -7.33
CA HIS A 89 16.07 -16.38 -7.89
C HIS A 89 16.37 -17.79 -7.36
N PHE A 90 16.17 -18.02 -6.05
CA PHE A 90 16.42 -19.32 -5.43
C PHE A 90 15.27 -20.33 -5.60
N PHE A 91 14.03 -19.84 -5.65
CA PHE A 91 12.83 -20.66 -5.74
C PHE A 91 12.11 -20.35 -7.05
N THR A 92 12.33 -21.19 -8.06
CA THR A 92 11.61 -21.14 -9.34
C THR A 92 10.22 -21.74 -9.18
N ASN A 93 9.38 -21.11 -8.35
CA ASN A 93 8.00 -21.56 -8.17
C ASN A 93 7.19 -21.14 -9.38
N GLY A 94 6.90 -22.10 -10.26
CA GLY A 94 6.04 -21.90 -11.42
C GLY A 94 4.77 -21.14 -11.05
N GLN A 95 4.48 -20.08 -11.82
CA GLN A 95 3.23 -19.32 -11.85
C GLN A 95 2.80 -18.54 -10.58
N VAL A 96 3.49 -18.65 -9.44
CA VAL A 96 3.13 -17.85 -8.24
C VAL A 96 3.96 -16.57 -8.22
N TRP A 97 3.41 -15.50 -8.81
CA TRP A 97 4.01 -14.17 -8.78
C TRP A 97 3.95 -13.61 -7.35
N LEU A 98 5.08 -13.66 -6.65
CA LEU A 98 5.28 -13.07 -5.32
C LEU A 98 5.48 -11.55 -5.44
N ALA A 99 4.47 -10.85 -5.96
CA ALA A 99 4.50 -9.41 -6.25
C ALA A 99 3.72 -8.55 -5.23
N ASN A 100 3.56 -9.05 -4.00
CA ASN A 100 2.82 -8.34 -2.96
C ASN A 100 3.74 -7.30 -2.28
N ASN A 101 3.29 -6.05 -2.23
CA ASN A 101 3.99 -4.93 -1.63
C ASN A 101 3.03 -3.86 -1.10
N ALA A 102 2.44 -4.15 0.06
CA ALA A 102 1.51 -3.28 0.76
C ALA A 102 2.13 -1.91 1.14
N PHE A 103 3.45 -1.85 1.36
CA PHE A 103 4.13 -0.62 1.77
C PHE A 103 4.06 0.48 0.72
N GLY A 104 4.08 0.12 -0.56
CA GLY A 104 3.90 1.08 -1.65
C GLY A 104 2.53 1.78 -1.59
N ALA A 105 1.48 1.01 -1.30
CA ALA A 105 0.13 1.54 -1.14
C ALA A 105 0.02 2.47 0.08
N PHE A 106 0.59 2.08 1.23
CA PHE A 106 0.64 2.95 2.42
C PHE A 106 1.44 4.24 2.17
N PHE A 107 2.49 4.17 1.36
CA PHE A 107 3.28 5.34 0.98
C PHE A 107 2.42 6.33 0.20
N LEU A 108 1.66 5.87 -0.80
CA LEU A 108 0.75 6.71 -1.56
C LEU A 108 -0.34 7.33 -0.69
N VAL A 109 -0.96 6.56 0.20
CA VAL A 109 -1.94 7.08 1.16
C VAL A 109 -1.34 8.19 2.03
N GLY A 110 -0.10 8.02 2.50
CA GLY A 110 0.60 9.02 3.28
C GLY A 110 0.93 10.30 2.48
N ILE A 111 1.27 10.18 1.20
CA ILE A 111 1.45 11.31 0.28
C ILE A 111 0.12 12.05 0.06
N SER A 112 -0.95 11.34 -0.26
CA SER A 112 -2.29 11.90 -0.44
C SER A 112 -2.80 12.58 0.85
N SER A 113 -2.51 12.00 2.00
CA SER A 113 -2.85 12.57 3.31
C SER A 113 -2.06 13.86 3.60
N CYS A 114 -0.78 13.91 3.23
CA CYS A 114 0.01 15.15 3.29
C CYS A 114 -0.53 16.22 2.32
N ALA A 115 -0.90 15.81 1.11
CA ALA A 115 -1.46 16.70 0.10
C ALA A 115 -2.74 17.36 0.61
N TRP A 116 -3.64 16.56 1.19
CA TRP A 116 -4.86 17.04 1.81
C TRP A 116 -4.60 18.07 2.92
N ASP A 117 -3.69 17.75 3.85
CA ASP A 117 -3.39 18.67 4.95
C ASP A 117 -2.84 20.02 4.46
N LEU A 118 -1.97 20.02 3.44
CA LEU A 118 -1.45 21.24 2.82
C LEU A 118 -2.55 22.06 2.11
N MET A 119 -3.48 21.39 1.43
CA MET A 119 -4.62 22.05 0.79
C MET A 119 -5.53 22.71 1.85
N VAL A 120 -5.84 22.00 2.93
CA VAL A 120 -6.66 22.52 4.03
C VAL A 120 -5.98 23.69 4.74
N GLU A 121 -4.67 23.61 5.00
CA GLU A 121 -3.88 24.71 5.57
C GLU A 121 -3.86 25.92 4.63
N GLY A 122 -3.60 25.70 3.33
CA GLY A 122 -3.61 26.75 2.32
C GLY A 122 -4.94 27.49 2.22
N MET A 123 -6.08 26.77 2.30
CA MET A 123 -7.40 27.39 2.32
C MET A 123 -7.66 28.19 3.61
N LYS A 124 -7.28 27.64 4.78
CA LYS A 124 -7.50 28.29 6.08
C LYS A 124 -6.66 29.56 6.24
N GLU A 125 -5.40 29.51 5.83
CA GLU A 125 -4.46 30.62 5.96
C GLU A 125 -4.47 31.57 4.75
N LYS A 126 -5.34 31.32 3.75
CA LYS A 126 -5.39 32.03 2.46
C LYS A 126 -4.04 32.08 1.73
N LYS A 127 -3.17 31.09 1.98
CA LYS A 127 -1.85 30.96 1.36
C LYS A 127 -1.99 30.15 0.07
N LEU A 128 -2.06 30.87 -1.05
CA LEU A 128 -2.21 30.26 -2.38
C LEU A 128 -1.06 29.27 -2.69
N TYR A 129 0.17 29.60 -2.29
CA TYR A 129 1.33 28.72 -2.48
C TYR A 129 1.16 27.35 -1.83
N SER A 130 0.71 27.29 -0.57
CA SER A 130 0.49 26.03 0.15
C SER A 130 -0.62 25.19 -0.50
N PHE A 131 -1.66 25.84 -1.01
CA PHE A 131 -2.74 25.19 -1.73
C PHE A 131 -2.26 24.54 -3.04
N TRP A 132 -1.55 25.30 -3.89
CA TRP A 132 -0.99 24.77 -5.15
C TRP A 132 0.03 23.66 -4.91
N LYS A 133 0.85 23.78 -3.86
CA LYS A 133 1.77 22.72 -3.43
C LYS A 133 1.02 21.45 -3.03
N GLY A 134 -0.07 21.58 -2.29
CA GLY A 134 -0.94 20.46 -1.93
C GLY A 134 -1.59 19.81 -3.16
N LEU A 135 -2.12 20.61 -4.08
CA LEU A 135 -2.70 20.13 -5.34
C LEU A 135 -1.67 19.39 -6.20
N GLY A 136 -0.46 19.93 -6.32
CA GLY A 136 0.64 19.24 -7.02
C GLY A 136 1.02 17.92 -6.36
N LEU A 137 1.04 17.86 -5.04
CA LEU A 137 1.32 16.63 -4.29
C LEU A 137 0.18 15.60 -4.42
N PHE A 138 -1.06 16.04 -4.58
CA PHE A 138 -2.21 15.16 -4.80
C PHE A 138 -2.16 14.46 -6.17
N HIS A 139 -1.70 15.17 -7.21
CA HIS A 139 -1.49 14.59 -8.55
C HIS A 139 -0.19 13.80 -8.69
N LEU A 140 0.73 13.90 -7.73
CA LEU A 140 2.03 13.22 -7.78
C LEU A 140 1.91 11.70 -8.03
N PRO A 141 1.05 10.93 -7.34
CA PRO A 141 0.91 9.49 -7.58
C PRO A 141 0.47 9.12 -9.02
N ILE A 142 -0.28 10.01 -9.68
CA ILE A 142 -0.73 9.84 -11.07
C ILE A 142 0.43 10.16 -12.02
N LEU A 143 1.18 11.23 -11.76
CA LEU A 143 2.37 11.57 -12.53
C LEU A 143 3.45 10.48 -12.44
N LEU A 144 3.62 9.86 -11.26
CA LEU A 144 4.54 8.73 -11.07
C LEU A 144 4.11 7.47 -11.83
N ALA A 145 2.88 7.39 -12.32
CA ALA A 145 2.43 6.28 -13.16
C ALA A 145 2.86 6.42 -14.63
N LEU A 146 3.21 7.63 -15.11
CA LEU A 146 3.61 7.84 -16.50
C LEU A 146 4.86 7.04 -16.90
N PRO A 147 5.96 7.03 -16.11
CA PRO A 147 7.11 6.18 -16.39
C PRO A 147 6.74 4.69 -16.39
N ALA A 148 5.86 4.28 -15.47
CA ALA A 148 5.40 2.90 -15.40
C ALA A 148 4.63 2.48 -16.67
N LEU A 149 3.73 3.33 -17.17
CA LEU A 149 3.01 3.11 -18.42
C LEU A 149 3.96 3.03 -19.62
N PHE A 150 4.89 3.97 -19.73
CA PHE A 150 5.87 3.99 -20.82
C PHE A 150 6.75 2.73 -20.83
N LEU A 151 7.28 2.34 -19.65
CA LEU A 151 8.09 1.15 -19.49
C LEU A 151 7.30 -0.15 -19.70
N SER A 152 6.02 -0.17 -19.31
CA SER A 152 5.15 -1.34 -19.54
C SER A 152 4.87 -1.57 -21.02
N GLY A 153 4.78 -0.50 -21.84
CA GLY A 153 4.69 -0.61 -23.29
C GLY A 153 5.93 -1.24 -23.91
N TYR A 154 7.12 -0.98 -23.34
CA TYR A 154 8.35 -1.64 -23.78
C TYR A 154 8.32 -3.14 -23.49
N LEU A 155 7.78 -3.56 -22.33
CA LEU A 155 7.64 -4.97 -21.94
C LEU A 155 6.75 -5.80 -22.89
N ALA A 156 5.86 -5.16 -23.64
CA ALA A 156 4.98 -5.82 -24.60
C ALA A 156 5.68 -6.16 -25.94
N SER A 157 6.95 -5.78 -26.12
CA SER A 157 7.70 -6.08 -27.34
C SER A 157 8.22 -7.53 -27.36
N GLU A 158 8.18 -8.19 -28.52
CA GLU A 158 8.41 -9.65 -28.64
C GLU A 158 9.89 -10.09 -28.45
N ASN A 159 10.86 -9.16 -28.32
CA ASN A 159 12.30 -9.47 -28.35
C ASN A 159 13.10 -8.98 -27.13
N ILE A 160 12.52 -9.02 -25.93
CA ILE A 160 13.20 -8.54 -24.72
C ILE A 160 13.89 -9.70 -23.99
N SER A 161 15.15 -9.49 -23.61
CA SER A 161 15.87 -10.47 -22.79
C SER A 161 15.24 -10.59 -21.39
N PRO A 162 15.24 -11.77 -20.76
CA PRO A 162 14.69 -11.96 -19.42
C PRO A 162 15.30 -11.01 -18.36
N LEU A 163 16.58 -10.68 -18.50
CA LEU A 163 17.28 -9.74 -17.62
C LEU A 163 16.75 -8.31 -17.78
N MET A 164 16.47 -7.88 -19.02
CA MET A 164 15.90 -6.57 -19.27
C MET A 164 14.46 -6.47 -18.73
N VAL A 165 13.66 -7.54 -18.82
CA VAL A 165 12.33 -7.62 -18.19
C VAL A 165 12.42 -7.40 -16.68
N GLN A 166 13.36 -8.06 -15.99
CA GLN A 166 13.55 -7.90 -14.54
C GLN A 166 13.97 -6.48 -14.15
N ILE A 167 14.90 -5.88 -14.90
CA ILE A 167 15.34 -4.50 -14.66
C ILE A 167 14.18 -3.52 -14.84
N ILE A 168 13.41 -3.67 -15.91
CA ILE A 168 12.26 -2.79 -16.17
C ILE A 168 11.19 -2.97 -15.08
N ALA A 169 10.87 -4.21 -14.71
CA ALA A 169 9.94 -4.50 -13.63
C ALA A 169 10.40 -3.90 -12.28
N PHE A 170 11.71 -3.96 -11.98
CA PHE A 170 12.28 -3.30 -10.81
C PHE A 170 11.97 -1.81 -10.80
N PHE A 171 12.25 -1.10 -11.91
CA PHE A 171 12.02 0.35 -11.98
C PHE A 171 10.54 0.73 -11.90
N ILE A 172 9.66 -0.07 -12.53
CA ILE A 172 8.21 0.10 -12.45
C ILE A 172 7.72 -0.02 -11.00
N MET A 173 8.23 -1.01 -10.24
CA MET A 173 7.80 -1.26 -8.86
C MET A 173 8.51 -0.39 -7.82
N ALA A 174 9.74 0.05 -8.08
CA ALA A 174 10.56 0.82 -7.14
C ALA A 174 9.96 2.18 -6.80
N ILE A 175 9.14 2.74 -7.70
CA ILE A 175 8.42 3.99 -7.50
C ILE A 175 6.94 3.65 -7.35
N PRO A 176 6.39 3.67 -6.10
CA PRO A 176 4.96 3.46 -5.90
C PRO A 176 4.15 4.45 -6.72
N ASN A 177 3.20 3.93 -7.47
CA ASN A 177 2.32 4.70 -8.34
C ASN A 177 0.93 4.05 -8.35
N ILE A 178 -0.07 4.82 -8.77
CA ILE A 178 -1.47 4.42 -8.61
C ILE A 178 -1.87 3.16 -9.41
N LEU A 179 -1.07 2.75 -10.40
CA LEU A 179 -1.35 1.57 -11.24
C LEU A 179 -0.78 0.27 -10.69
N VAL A 180 0.35 0.34 -9.98
CA VAL A 180 1.16 -0.85 -9.61
C VAL A 180 1.06 -1.17 -8.12
N VAL A 181 0.47 -0.29 -7.32
CA VAL A 181 0.30 -0.57 -5.88
C VAL A 181 -0.66 -1.71 -5.61
N GLU A 182 -0.37 -2.46 -4.54
CA GLU A 182 -1.22 -3.55 -4.08
C GLU A 182 -2.64 -3.06 -3.79
N GLY A 183 -3.63 -3.80 -4.30
CA GLY A 183 -5.05 -3.46 -4.20
C GLY A 183 -5.50 -2.26 -5.04
N GLY A 184 -4.61 -1.68 -5.85
CA GLY A 184 -4.93 -0.63 -6.82
C GLY A 184 -5.26 0.74 -6.23
N ASP A 185 -5.77 1.60 -7.10
CA ASP A 185 -6.16 2.98 -6.80
C ASP A 185 -7.28 3.07 -5.75
N VAL A 186 -8.24 2.15 -5.80
CA VAL A 186 -9.36 2.03 -4.84
C VAL A 186 -8.85 1.99 -3.41
N MET A 187 -7.78 1.25 -3.14
CA MET A 187 -7.24 1.12 -1.78
C MET A 187 -6.52 2.38 -1.31
N VAL A 188 -5.91 3.13 -2.23
CA VAL A 188 -5.33 4.44 -1.93
C VAL A 188 -6.42 5.44 -1.56
N TYR A 189 -7.52 5.48 -2.32
CA TYR A 189 -8.67 6.33 -2.00
C TYR A 189 -9.33 5.91 -0.68
N LEU A 190 -9.47 4.61 -0.42
CA LEU A 190 -10.02 4.10 0.83
C LEU A 190 -9.15 4.50 2.04
N GLY A 191 -7.83 4.37 1.93
CA GLY A 191 -6.89 4.82 2.96
C GLY A 191 -6.98 6.32 3.21
N LEU A 192 -7.15 7.13 2.16
CA LEU A 192 -7.39 8.56 2.28
C LEU A 192 -8.73 8.83 2.99
N LEU A 193 -9.81 8.14 2.64
CA LEU A 193 -11.11 8.29 3.31
C LEU A 193 -11.00 7.99 4.81
N PHE A 194 -10.30 6.91 5.21
CA PHE A 194 -10.06 6.60 6.62
C PHE A 194 -9.27 7.67 7.35
N TYR A 195 -8.34 8.34 6.66
CA TYR A 195 -7.59 9.48 7.17
C TYR A 195 -8.49 10.71 7.36
N LEU A 196 -9.36 11.03 6.39
CA LEU A 196 -10.25 12.18 6.42
C LEU A 196 -11.30 12.07 7.54
N PHE A 197 -11.99 10.94 7.62
CA PHE A 197 -13.08 10.74 8.59
C PHE A 197 -12.60 10.38 10.00
N ARG A 198 -11.28 10.41 10.25
CA ARG A 198 -10.72 10.02 11.55
C ARG A 198 -11.25 10.83 12.74
N ARG A 199 -11.56 12.12 12.52
CA ARG A 199 -12.04 13.03 13.59
C ARG A 199 -13.50 12.82 13.96
N HIS A 200 -14.25 12.07 13.14
CA HIS A 200 -15.68 11.80 13.34
C HIS A 200 -15.95 10.36 13.77
N ARG A 201 -14.92 9.61 14.17
CA ARG A 201 -15.10 8.24 14.67
C ARG A 201 -15.73 8.28 16.07
N ILE A 202 -16.85 7.58 16.22
CA ILE A 202 -17.52 7.38 17.51
C ILE A 202 -16.65 6.40 18.32
N ALA A 203 -16.14 6.83 19.48
CA ALA A 203 -15.30 6.04 20.39
C ALA A 203 -16.11 5.29 21.48
#